data_AF-A0A9D4J9C4-F1
#
_entry.id   AF-A0A9D4J9C4-F1
#
_cell.length_a   1.000
_cell.length_b   1.000
_cell.length_c   1.000
_cell.angle_alpha   90.00
_cell.angle_beta   90.00
_cell.angle_gamma   90.00
#
_symmetry.space_group_name_H-M   'P 1'
#
loop_
_entity.id
_entity.type
_entity.pdbx_description
1 polymer ?
#
loop_
_entity_poly.entity_id
_entity_poly.type
_entity_poly.pdbx_seq_one_letter_code
_entity_poly.pdbx_strand_id
1 'polypeptide(L)' 'MCLKVTDKEIVRRQWKHLNGTGFNVFEQFPPDVVAKRRKLLPKMKEEREKGKRSWIAYDTLYVNGRPVRD' A
#
# COMPACT_ATOMS: atom_id res chain seq x y z
N MET A 1 9.70 6.18 -24.65
CA MET A 1 9.62 7.37 -23.76
C MET A 1 9.71 6.89 -22.33
N CYS A 2 10.80 7.22 -21.62
CA CYS A 2 10.98 6.84 -20.21
C CYS A 2 10.30 7.92 -19.35
N LEU A 3 9.12 7.64 -18.81
CA LEU A 3 8.45 8.54 -17.85
C LEU A 3 9.38 8.74 -16.67
N LYS A 4 9.82 9.99 -16.44
CA LYS A 4 10.69 10.33 -15.32
C LYS A 4 9.91 10.09 -14.02
N VAL A 5 10.59 9.57 -13.01
CA VAL A 5 10.03 9.23 -11.67
C VAL A 5 9.21 10.37 -11.05
N THR A 6 9.54 11.61 -11.40
CA THR A 6 8.84 12.85 -11.02
C THR A 6 7.37 12.90 -11.45
N ASP A 7 7.04 12.54 -12.70
CA ASP A 7 5.66 12.56 -13.20
C ASP A 7 4.76 11.58 -12.43
N LYS A 8 5.31 10.42 -12.09
CA LYS A 8 4.59 9.36 -11.36
C LYS A 8 4.19 9.80 -9.95
N GLU A 9 5.03 10.60 -9.29
CA GLU A 9 4.74 11.13 -7.96
C GLU A 9 3.71 12.27 -8.00
N ILE A 10 3.75 13.12 -9.03
CA ILE A 10 2.76 14.20 -9.23
C ILE A 10 1.35 13.61 -9.42
N VAL A 11 1.20 12.62 -10.30
CA VAL A 11 -0.08 11.92 -10.52
C VAL A 11 -0.58 11.27 -9.23
N ARG A 12 0.32 10.71 -8.40
CA ARG A 12 -0.01 10.12 -7.10
C ARG A 12 -0.36 11.17 -6.02
N ARG A 13 0.09 12.41 -6.12
CA ARG A 13 -0.38 13.46 -5.20
C ARG A 13 -1.75 13.98 -5.64
N GLN A 14 -1.97 14.07 -6.94
CA GLN A 14 -3.15 14.68 -7.53
C GLN A 14 -4.38 13.76 -7.60
N TRP A 15 -4.27 12.43 -7.51
CA TRP A 15 -5.45 11.55 -7.60
C TRP A 15 -6.54 11.86 -6.56
N LYS A 16 -6.18 12.38 -5.38
CA LYS A 16 -7.14 12.80 -4.34
C LYS A 16 -8.02 13.97 -4.75
N HIS A 17 -7.59 14.73 -5.77
CA HIS A 17 -8.30 15.89 -6.30
C HIS A 17 -9.16 15.55 -7.53
N LEU A 18 -9.22 14.28 -7.93
CA LEU A 18 -10.12 13.82 -9.00
C LEU A 18 -11.56 13.76 -8.48
N ASN A 19 -12.23 14.91 -8.48
CA ASN A 19 -13.63 15.05 -8.05
C ASN A 19 -14.55 14.20 -8.95
N GLY A 20 -15.41 13.39 -8.32
CA GLY A 20 -16.47 12.64 -9.02
C GLY A 20 -16.02 11.35 -9.72
N THR A 21 -14.75 10.93 -9.59
CA THR A 21 -14.28 9.66 -10.15
C THR A 21 -13.87 8.67 -9.07
N GLY A 22 -14.40 7.44 -9.12
CA GLY A 22 -14.03 6.36 -8.20
C GLY A 22 -12.67 5.71 -8.50
N PHE A 23 -11.79 6.39 -9.26
CA PHE A 23 -10.51 5.84 -9.66
C PHE A 23 -9.52 5.86 -8.51
N ASN A 24 -9.10 4.67 -8.08
CA ASN A 24 -8.01 4.51 -7.15
C ASN A 24 -6.71 4.26 -7.93
N VAL A 25 -5.80 5.24 -7.89
CA VAL A 25 -4.48 5.10 -8.49
C VAL A 25 -3.55 4.42 -7.48
N PHE A 26 -3.28 3.14 -7.70
CA PHE A 26 -2.30 2.38 -6.91
C PHE A 26 -0.95 2.36 -7.62
N GLU A 27 0.12 2.31 -6.82
CA GLU A 27 1.45 2.00 -7.35
C GLU A 27 1.45 0.58 -7.91
N GLN A 28 1.84 0.45 -9.18
CA GLN A 28 2.04 -0.87 -9.80
C GLN A 28 3.31 -1.48 -9.22
N PHE A 29 3.12 -2.44 -8.31
CA PHE A 29 4.17 -3.31 -7.80
C PHE A 29 4.28 -4.57 -8.66
N PRO A 30 5.46 -5.22 -8.72
CA PRO A 30 5.58 -6.52 -9.38
C PRO A 30 4.61 -7.54 -8.74
N PRO A 31 4.13 -8.51 -9.52
CA PRO A 31 3.07 -9.44 -9.09
C PRO A 31 3.43 -10.22 -7.82
N ASP A 32 4.71 -10.56 -7.63
CA ASP A 32 5.21 -11.23 -6.42
C ASP A 32 4.96 -10.43 -5.13
N VAL A 33 5.18 -9.11 -5.19
CA VAL A 33 4.95 -8.22 -4.03
C VAL A 33 3.46 -8.07 -3.76
N VAL A 34 2.63 -8.00 -4.80
CA VAL A 34 1.16 -7.96 -4.67
C VAL A 34 0.64 -9.25 -4.03
N ALA A 35 1.16 -10.40 -4.44
CA ALA A 35 0.79 -11.69 -3.87
C ALA A 35 1.16 -11.79 -2.38
N LYS A 36 2.37 -11.37 -1.99
CA LYS A 36 2.76 -11.28 -0.57
C LYS A 36 1.84 -10.34 0.21
N ARG A 37 1.57 -9.16 -0.33
CA ARG A 37 0.69 -8.16 0.32
C ARG A 37 -0.72 -8.71 0.54
N ARG A 38 -1.29 -9.43 -0.43
CA ARG A 38 -2.60 -10.09 -0.28
C ARG A 38 -2.64 -11.05 0.89
N LYS A 39 -1.55 -11.80 1.16
CA LYS A 39 -1.44 -12.69 2.32
C LYS A 39 -1.34 -11.94 3.65
N LEU A 40 -0.76 -10.74 3.65
CA LEU A 40 -0.58 -9.92 4.85
C LEU A 40 -1.81 -9.07 5.21
N LEU A 41 -2.69 -8.78 4.25
CA LEU A 41 -3.94 -8.04 4.49
C LEU A 41 -4.83 -8.64 5.60
N PRO A 42 -5.12 -9.97 5.64
CA PRO A 42 -5.92 -10.54 6.73
C PRO A 42 -5.22 -10.41 8.09
N LYS A 43 -3.91 -10.70 8.17
CA LYS A 43 -3.12 -10.52 9.41
C LYS A 43 -3.16 -9.06 9.88
N MET A 44 -3.02 -8.10 8.97
CA MET A 44 -3.13 -6.66 9.27
C MET A 44 -4.53 -6.30 9.79
N LYS A 45 -5.58 -6.86 9.20
CA LYS A 45 -6.96 -6.61 9.62
C LYS A 45 -7.19 -7.13 11.03
N GLU A 46 -6.77 -8.36 11.33
CA GLU A 46 -6.89 -8.93 12.67
C GLU A 46 -6.16 -8.10 13.73
N GLU A 47 -4.97 -7.58 13.41
CA GLU A 47 -4.22 -6.78 14.38
C GLU A 47 -4.80 -5.38 14.57
N ARG A 48 -5.44 -4.84 13.53
CA ARG A 48 -6.22 -3.61 13.64
C ARG A 48 -7.50 -3.82 14.45
N GLU A 49 -8.15 -4.97 14.33
CA GLU A 49 -9.29 -5.37 15.16
C GLU A 49 -8.88 -5.55 16.63
N LYS A 50 -7.65 -5.99 16.89
CA LYS A 50 -7.03 -6.04 18.23
C LYS A 50 -6.61 -4.66 18.76
N GLY A 51 -6.96 -3.56 18.08
CA GLY A 51 -6.62 -2.19 18.48
C GLY A 51 -5.15 -1.80 18.28
N LYS A 52 -4.35 -2.63 17.59
CA LYS A 52 -2.93 -2.34 17.33
C LYS A 52 -2.77 -1.48 16.08
N ARG A 53 -1.75 -0.62 16.09
CA ARG A 53 -1.45 0.23 14.94
C ARG A 53 -0.66 -0.58 13.92
N SER A 54 -1.36 -1.14 12.93
CA SER A 54 -0.77 -1.99 11.90
C SER A 54 -0.81 -1.37 10.51
N TRP A 55 0.31 -1.39 9.79
CA TRP A 55 0.41 -0.95 8.39
C TRP A 55 1.33 -1.87 7.59
N ILE A 56 1.05 -2.01 6.30
CA ILE A 56 1.92 -2.76 5.38
C ILE A 56 2.76 -1.75 4.62
N ALA A 57 4.09 -1.93 4.64
CA ALA A 57 5.02 -1.21 3.79
C ALA A 57 5.74 -2.23 2.89
N TYR A 58 5.66 -2.03 1.57
CA TYR A 58 6.13 -2.98 0.56
C TYR A 58 5.60 -4.41 0.79
N ASP A 59 6.45 -5.34 1.25
CA ASP A 59 6.11 -6.73 1.53
C ASP A 59 6.14 -7.08 3.02
N THR A 60 6.27 -6.08 3.91
CA THR A 60 6.38 -6.29 5.36
C THR A 60 5.19 -5.68 6.09
N LEU A 61 4.59 -6.45 7.00
CA LEU A 61 3.58 -5.98 7.94
C LEU A 61 4.28 -5.39 9.17
N TYR A 62 3.94 -4.16 9.52
CA TYR A 62 4.39 -3.51 10.75
C TYR A 62 3.24 -3.45 11.75
N VAL A 63 3.52 -3.76 13.00
CA VAL A 63 2.56 -3.74 14.11
C VAL A 63 3.19 -3.00 15.27
N ASN A 64 2.56 -1.91 15.70
CA ASN A 64 3.10 -1.04 16.76
C ASN A 64 4.57 -0.65 16.49
N GLY A 65 4.93 -0.45 15.22
CA GLY A 65 6.28 -0.10 14.80
C GLY A 65 7.28 -1.25 14.68
N ARG A 66 6.88 -2.49 14.98
CA ARG A 66 7.77 -3.67 14.81
C ARG A 66 7.42 -4.42 13.53
N PRO A 67 8.40 -4.81 12.71
CA PRO A 67 8.16 -5.65 11.55
C PRO A 67 7.78 -7.05 12.01
N VAL A 68 6.58 -7.48 11.64
CA VAL A 68 6.16 -8.88 11.75
C VAL A 68 6.66 -9.57 10.49
N ARG A 69 7.80 -10.22 10.64
CA ARG A 69 8.30 -11.20 9.68
C ARG A 69 7.72 -12.56 10.07
N ASP A 70 7.23 -13.28 9.07
CA ASP A 70 6.95 -14.71 9.21
C ASP A 70 8.28 -15.46 9.34
#